data_AF-A0AAV4X4M6-F1
#
_entry.id   AF-A0AAV4X4M6-F1
#
_cell.length_a   1.000
_cell.length_b   1.000
_cell.length_c   1.000
_cell.angle_alpha   90.00
_cell.angle_beta   90.00
_cell.angle_gamma   90.00
#
_symmetry.space_group_name_H-M   'P 1'
#
loop_
_entity.id
_entity.type
_entity.pdbx_description
1 polymer ?
#
loop_
_entity_poly.entity_id
_entity_poly.type
_entity_poly.pdbx_seq_one_letter_code
_entity_poly.pdbx_strand_id
1 'polypeptide(L)'
;MFPLGMWYNTYKKRYIIRNLIEHYNTLGVLRRNIWRHRSIVINIVLLYTISVPLLSAVICAKSAGNDTIIRGFYTFEIQHEENFINISIRSILIASVFSSIFIFTCVIALMCGILYYNMSDLFYLFCKDLKSLQDSVLSPRRLRKRVLDQSVLFQVSHRLEEATSVNSGLFLCSQIVPMYVSLATFFLFGANELTTAILWANAPTALLAPFYVIGITLCASRISSQIKNCNVCLQILHDRLIYDTLVKGETLQLVKAMMNRRFTSMSACSVVNFTPNIILSIFGSLLTYGLLILNFKQSY
;
A
#
# COMPACT_ATOMS: atom_id res chain seq x y z
N MET A 1 3.34 -1.13 -18.79
CA MET A 1 2.80 -2.49 -18.56
C MET A 1 2.16 -2.66 -17.18
N PHE A 2 2.80 -2.27 -16.07
CA PHE A 2 2.25 -2.49 -14.72
C PHE A 2 0.84 -1.90 -14.46
N PRO A 3 0.51 -0.66 -14.87
CA PRO A 3 -0.83 -0.10 -14.62
C PRO A 3 -1.96 -0.92 -15.26
N LEU A 4 -1.75 -1.44 -16.46
CA LEU A 4 -2.72 -2.29 -17.14
C LEU A 4 -2.95 -3.60 -16.38
N GLY A 5 -1.88 -4.23 -15.88
CA GLY A 5 -1.97 -5.42 -15.04
C GLY A 5 -2.72 -5.16 -13.73
N MET A 6 -2.46 -4.01 -13.09
CA MET A 6 -3.16 -3.57 -11.89
C MET A 6 -4.64 -3.32 -12.16
N TRP A 7 -4.98 -2.69 -13.30
CA TRP A 7 -6.36 -2.49 -13.72
C TRP A 7 -7.09 -3.81 -13.94
N TYR A 8 -6.50 -4.71 -14.72
CA TYR A 8 -7.09 -6.02 -14.98
C TYR A 8 -7.30 -6.83 -13.70
N ASN A 9 -6.30 -6.89 -12.81
CA ASN A 9 -6.43 -7.63 -11.55
C ASN A 9 -7.47 -6.99 -10.61
N THR A 10 -7.51 -5.67 -10.50
CA THR A 10 -8.51 -4.96 -9.70
C THR A 10 -9.92 -5.17 -10.25
N TYR A 11 -10.08 -5.09 -11.57
CA TYR A 11 -11.35 -5.35 -12.25
C TYR A 11 -11.84 -6.78 -11.99
N LYS A 12 -10.97 -7.78 -12.16
CA LYS A 12 -11.29 -9.19 -11.89
C LYS A 12 -11.71 -9.43 -10.44
N LYS A 13 -11.09 -8.74 -9.48
CA LYS A 13 -11.32 -8.92 -8.03
C LYS A 13 -12.31 -7.92 -7.42
N ARG A 14 -12.99 -7.10 -8.24
CA ARG A 14 -13.91 -6.05 -7.77
C ARG A 14 -14.99 -6.53 -6.81
N TYR A 15 -15.52 -7.75 -7.02
CA TYR A 15 -16.54 -8.33 -6.16
C TYR A 15 -16.00 -8.66 -4.76
N ILE A 16 -14.78 -9.20 -4.68
CA ILE A 16 -14.13 -9.53 -3.40
C ILE A 16 -13.84 -8.24 -2.63
N ILE A 17 -13.32 -7.21 -3.32
CA ILE A 17 -13.04 -5.90 -2.72
C ILE A 17 -14.33 -5.26 -2.19
N ARG A 18 -15.41 -5.27 -2.98
CA ARG A 18 -16.71 -4.74 -2.56
C ARG A 18 -17.26 -5.47 -1.33
N ASN A 19 -17.22 -6.81 -1.34
CA ASN A 19 -17.68 -7.62 -0.22
C ASN A 19 -16.84 -7.36 1.05
N LEU A 20 -15.51 -7.18 0.92
CA LEU A 20 -14.66 -6.77 2.04
C LEU A 20 -15.07 -5.41 2.62
N ILE A 21 -15.35 -4.43 1.76
CA ILE A 21 -15.79 -3.08 2.19
C ILE A 21 -17.15 -3.16 2.88
N GLU A 22 -18.12 -3.89 2.33
CA GLU A 22 -19.43 -4.10 2.94
C GLU A 22 -19.31 -4.80 4.30
N HIS A 23 -18.44 -5.80 4.40
CA HIS A 23 -18.17 -6.50 5.66
C HIS A 23 -17.52 -5.57 6.70
N TYR A 24 -16.56 -4.75 6.30
CA TYR A 24 -15.96 -3.73 7.17
C TYR A 24 -16.97 -2.68 7.63
N ASN A 25 -17.88 -2.26 6.75
CA ASN A 25 -18.93 -1.30 7.11
C ASN A 25 -19.90 -1.91 8.11
N THR A 26 -20.28 -3.18 7.93
CA THR A 26 -21.15 -3.92 8.85
C THR A 26 -20.51 -4.05 10.24
N LEU A 27 -19.22 -4.41 10.30
CA LEU A 27 -18.46 -4.43 11.56
C LEU A 27 -18.21 -3.02 12.11
N GLY A 28 -18.15 -2.02 11.23
CA GLY A 28 -17.87 -0.61 11.51
C GLY A 28 -19.05 0.20 12.03
N VAL A 29 -20.30 -0.29 11.93
CA VAL A 29 -21.49 0.35 12.54
C VAL A 29 -21.28 0.56 14.06
N LEU A 30 -20.46 -0.28 14.70
CA LEU A 30 -20.06 -0.15 16.10
C LEU A 30 -19.02 0.96 16.38
N ARG A 31 -18.52 1.67 15.35
CA ARG A 31 -17.31 2.50 15.43
C ARG A 31 -17.47 3.93 14.86
N ARG A 32 -18.71 4.44 14.80
CA ARG A 32 -19.12 5.70 14.12
C ARG A 32 -18.20 6.91 14.32
N ASN A 33 -17.71 7.18 15.54
CA ASN A 33 -16.92 8.40 15.81
C ASN A 33 -15.51 8.39 15.17
N ILE A 34 -14.94 7.20 14.92
CA ILE A 34 -13.57 7.08 14.38
C ILE A 34 -13.54 7.33 12.86
N TRP A 35 -14.66 7.11 12.16
CA TRP A 35 -14.74 7.25 10.71
C TRP A 35 -14.67 8.70 10.23
N ARG A 36 -15.16 9.68 11.02
CA ARG A 36 -15.21 11.08 10.60
C ARG A 36 -13.84 11.73 10.46
N HIS A 37 -12.89 11.42 11.35
CA HIS A 37 -11.52 11.92 11.21
C HIS A 37 -10.76 11.24 10.07
N ARG A 38 -11.08 9.97 9.78
CA ARG A 38 -10.43 9.21 8.71
C ARG A 38 -10.78 9.72 7.33
N SER A 39 -12.05 10.09 7.10
CA SER A 39 -12.47 10.61 5.79
C SER A 39 -11.72 11.89 5.42
N ILE A 40 -11.44 12.77 6.39
CA ILE A 40 -10.66 14.00 6.15
C ILE A 40 -9.24 13.66 5.69
N VAL A 41 -8.54 12.77 6.41
CA VAL A 41 -7.16 12.38 6.05
C VAL A 41 -7.13 11.70 4.68
N ILE A 42 -8.06 10.78 4.41
CA ILE A 42 -8.16 10.10 3.10
C ILE A 42 -8.40 11.11 1.99
N ASN A 43 -9.31 12.09 2.19
CA ASN A 43 -9.60 13.11 1.19
C ASN A 43 -8.39 14.01 0.92
N ILE A 44 -7.62 14.39 1.95
CA ILE A 44 -6.38 15.17 1.80
C ILE A 44 -5.35 14.37 1.00
N VAL A 45 -5.14 13.09 1.35
CA VAL A 45 -4.20 12.22 0.61
C VAL A 45 -4.65 12.03 -0.83
N LEU A 46 -5.93 11.82 -1.08
CA LEU A 46 -6.49 11.70 -2.43
C LEU A 46 -6.28 12.99 -3.24
N LEU A 47 -6.55 14.15 -2.63
CA LEU A 47 -6.33 15.45 -3.26
C LEU A 47 -4.86 15.62 -3.65
N TYR A 48 -3.94 15.34 -2.72
CA TYR A 48 -2.50 15.38 -2.97
C TYR A 48 -2.06 14.45 -4.11
N THR A 49 -2.66 13.26 -4.17
CA THR A 49 -2.37 12.23 -5.17
C THR A 49 -2.81 12.60 -6.56
N ILE A 50 -3.89 13.37 -6.67
CA ILE A 50 -4.41 13.86 -7.94
C ILE A 50 -3.71 15.15 -8.34
N SER A 51 -3.48 16.06 -7.39
CA SER A 51 -2.92 17.39 -7.66
C SER A 51 -1.46 17.34 -8.08
N VAL A 52 -0.62 16.52 -7.43
CA VAL A 52 0.82 16.45 -7.77
C VAL A 52 1.04 16.00 -9.21
N PRO A 53 0.51 14.87 -9.70
CA PRO A 53 0.72 14.46 -11.08
C PRO A 53 0.05 15.39 -12.10
N LEU A 54 -1.11 15.99 -11.78
CA LEU A 54 -1.76 16.95 -12.68
C LEU A 54 -0.94 18.22 -12.85
N LEU A 55 -0.45 18.81 -11.75
CA LEU A 55 0.40 20.00 -11.79
C LEU A 55 1.71 19.70 -12.53
N SER A 56 2.33 18.56 -12.23
CA SER A 56 3.52 18.10 -12.95
C SER A 56 3.26 17.90 -14.44
N ALA A 57 2.12 17.33 -14.83
CA ALA A 57 1.75 17.14 -16.23
C ALA A 57 1.57 18.48 -16.96
N VAL A 58 0.90 19.47 -16.34
CA VAL A 58 0.70 20.80 -16.92
C VAL A 58 2.04 21.53 -17.11
N ILE A 59 2.90 21.51 -16.09
CA ILE A 59 4.21 22.18 -16.17
C ILE A 59 5.13 21.47 -17.16
N CYS A 60 5.10 20.13 -17.20
CA CYS A 60 5.84 19.33 -18.15
C CYS A 60 5.39 19.61 -19.59
N ALA A 61 4.07 19.63 -19.85
CA ALA A 61 3.52 19.91 -21.17
C ALA A 61 3.87 21.32 -21.68
N LYS A 62 3.85 22.31 -20.77
CA LYS A 62 4.27 23.68 -21.08
C LYS A 62 5.77 23.76 -21.40
N SER A 63 6.60 23.04 -20.64
CA SER A 63 8.06 23.08 -20.78
C SER A 63 8.58 22.20 -21.92
N ALA A 64 7.78 21.24 -22.39
CA ALA A 64 8.16 20.26 -23.42
C ALA A 64 8.45 20.88 -24.79
N GLY A 65 8.00 22.11 -25.09
CA GLY A 65 8.36 22.79 -26.36
C GLY A 65 9.86 23.04 -26.50
N ASN A 66 10.52 23.34 -25.38
CA ASN A 66 11.93 23.71 -25.33
C ASN A 66 12.88 22.52 -25.15
N ASP A 67 12.35 21.32 -24.91
CA ASP A 67 13.11 20.11 -24.62
C ASP A 67 12.92 19.08 -25.75
N THR A 68 13.98 18.82 -26.51
CA THR A 68 13.94 17.91 -27.66
C THR A 68 13.68 16.46 -27.25
N ILE A 69 14.15 16.03 -26.07
CA ILE A 69 14.01 14.66 -25.56
C ILE A 69 12.56 14.41 -25.16
N ILE A 70 12.01 15.28 -24.30
CA ILE A 70 10.62 15.16 -23.84
C ILE A 70 9.66 15.37 -25.00
N ARG A 71 9.96 16.31 -25.91
CA ARG A 71 9.16 16.51 -27.12
C ARG A 71 9.13 15.23 -27.96
N GLY A 72 10.30 14.68 -28.31
CA GLY A 72 10.41 13.46 -29.10
C GLY A 72 9.65 12.29 -28.48
N PHE A 73 9.78 12.09 -27.17
CA PHE A 73 9.09 11.00 -26.46
C PHE A 73 7.56 11.09 -26.57
N TYR A 74 6.99 12.29 -26.42
CA TYR A 74 5.53 12.48 -26.43
C TYR A 74 4.94 12.80 -27.81
N THR A 75 5.75 13.08 -28.82
CA THR A 75 5.32 13.24 -30.22
C THR A 75 5.70 12.06 -31.12
N PHE A 76 6.16 10.94 -30.53
CA PHE A 76 6.63 9.76 -31.26
C PHE A 76 7.71 10.07 -32.31
N GLU A 77 8.60 11.02 -31.98
CA GLU A 77 9.68 11.51 -32.85
C GLU A 77 9.22 12.13 -34.19
N ILE A 78 7.91 12.31 -34.39
CA ILE A 78 7.38 12.96 -35.58
C ILE A 78 7.68 14.46 -35.47
N GLN A 79 8.55 14.96 -36.36
CA GLN A 79 8.85 16.38 -36.48
C GLN A 79 7.68 17.08 -37.18
N HIS A 80 6.75 17.60 -36.39
CA HIS A 80 5.76 18.53 -36.89
C HIS A 80 6.12 19.96 -36.50
N GLU A 81 5.76 20.92 -37.35
CA GLU A 81 5.74 22.34 -36.97
C GLU A 81 4.89 22.55 -35.71
N GLU A 82 5.27 23.50 -34.86
CA GLU A 82 4.56 23.80 -33.61
C GLU A 82 3.21 24.49 -33.88
N ASN A 83 2.27 23.71 -34.40
CA ASN A 83 0.88 24.11 -34.57
C ASN A 83 0.08 23.79 -33.30
N PHE A 84 -0.98 24.55 -33.06
CA PHE A 84 -1.88 24.39 -31.91
C PHE A 84 -2.37 22.94 -31.72
N ILE A 85 -2.61 22.23 -32.82
CA ILE A 85 -3.02 20.82 -32.83
C ILE A 85 -1.95 19.93 -32.18
N ASN A 86 -0.68 20.09 -32.54
CA ASN A 86 0.42 19.27 -32.01
C ASN A 86 0.66 19.52 -30.52
N ILE A 87 0.57 20.79 -30.09
CA ILE A 87 0.66 21.17 -28.68
C ILE A 87 -0.47 20.51 -27.87
N SER A 88 -1.68 20.50 -28.43
CA SER A 88 -2.86 19.88 -27.81
C SER A 88 -2.72 18.37 -27.70
N ILE A 89 -2.33 17.70 -28.79
CA ILE A 89 -2.09 16.24 -28.80
C ILE A 89 -1.02 15.87 -27.75
N ARG A 90 0.11 16.59 -27.73
CA ARG A 90 1.20 16.36 -26.76
C ARG A 90 0.70 16.50 -25.31
N SER A 91 -0.06 17.55 -25.04
CA SER A 91 -0.60 17.81 -23.69
C SER A 91 -1.56 16.71 -23.24
N ILE A 92 -2.43 16.24 -24.14
CA ILE A 92 -3.34 15.12 -23.87
C ILE A 92 -2.56 13.82 -23.59
N LEU A 93 -1.53 13.53 -24.38
CA LEU A 93 -0.67 12.36 -24.18
C LEU A 93 0.06 12.41 -22.84
N ILE A 94 0.67 13.55 -22.49
CA ILE A 94 1.33 13.75 -21.20
C ILE A 94 0.32 13.55 -20.05
N ALA A 95 -0.85 14.18 -20.12
CA ALA A 95 -1.88 14.04 -19.09
C ALA A 95 -2.36 12.58 -18.93
N SER A 96 -2.54 11.85 -20.04
CA SER A 96 -2.93 10.43 -20.04
C SER A 96 -1.85 9.55 -19.42
N VAL A 97 -0.58 9.77 -19.76
CA VAL A 97 0.56 9.04 -19.20
C VAL A 97 0.67 9.29 -17.69
N PHE A 98 0.58 10.54 -17.24
CA PHE A 98 0.65 10.86 -15.81
C PHE A 98 -0.54 10.30 -15.03
N SER A 99 -1.74 10.34 -15.62
CA SER A 99 -2.94 9.79 -15.00
C SER A 99 -2.86 8.27 -14.85
N SER A 100 -2.40 7.57 -15.90
CA SER A 100 -2.31 6.11 -15.90
C SER A 100 -1.15 5.58 -15.06
N ILE A 101 0.02 6.23 -15.11
CA ILE A 101 1.22 5.76 -14.39
C ILE A 101 1.17 6.18 -12.92
N PHE A 102 0.84 7.43 -12.62
CA PHE A 102 0.93 7.96 -11.25
C PHE A 102 -0.42 7.93 -10.53
N ILE A 103 -1.43 8.63 -11.04
CA ILE A 103 -2.71 8.80 -10.30
C ILE A 103 -3.35 7.43 -10.05
N PHE A 104 -3.53 6.63 -11.10
CA PHE A 104 -4.17 5.32 -11.00
C PHE A 104 -3.45 4.38 -10.03
N THR A 105 -2.13 4.26 -10.17
CA THR A 105 -1.29 3.41 -9.33
C THR A 105 -1.34 3.82 -7.86
N CYS A 106 -1.28 5.14 -7.59
CA CYS A 106 -1.38 5.68 -6.24
C CYS A 106 -2.78 5.49 -5.64
N VAL A 107 -3.84 5.61 -6.43
CA VAL A 107 -5.22 5.32 -5.98
C VAL A 107 -5.36 3.86 -5.57
N ILE A 108 -4.77 2.92 -6.31
CA ILE A 108 -4.77 1.50 -5.91
C ILE A 108 -3.96 1.30 -4.63
N ALA A 109 -2.81 1.94 -4.49
CA ALA A 109 -2.01 1.88 -3.27
C ALA A 109 -2.78 2.42 -2.06
N LEU A 110 -3.49 3.54 -2.22
CA LEU A 110 -4.35 4.13 -1.20
C LEU A 110 -5.48 3.17 -0.82
N MET A 111 -6.14 2.55 -1.80
CA MET A 111 -7.19 1.55 -1.57
C MET A 111 -6.64 0.37 -0.75
N CYS A 112 -5.50 -0.21 -1.16
CA CYS A 112 -4.87 -1.30 -0.40
C CYS A 112 -4.49 -0.84 1.03
N GLY A 113 -3.92 0.35 1.17
CA GLY A 113 -3.57 0.94 2.47
C GLY A 113 -4.77 1.08 3.40
N ILE A 114 -5.90 1.58 2.90
CA ILE A 114 -7.15 1.71 3.67
C ILE A 114 -7.67 0.33 4.10
N LEU A 115 -7.69 -0.65 3.19
CA LEU A 115 -8.13 -2.01 3.51
C LEU A 115 -7.23 -2.66 4.57
N TYR A 116 -5.91 -2.50 4.46
CA TYR A 116 -4.95 -3.01 5.44
C TYR A 116 -5.11 -2.34 6.80
N TYR A 117 -5.24 -1.02 6.80
CA TYR A 117 -5.45 -0.26 8.02
C TYR A 117 -6.73 -0.71 8.74
N ASN A 118 -7.85 -0.86 8.01
CA ASN A 118 -9.12 -1.33 8.58
C ASN A 118 -9.01 -2.73 9.16
N MET A 119 -8.31 -3.65 8.49
CA MET A 119 -8.08 -4.99 9.03
C MET A 119 -7.22 -4.98 10.29
N SER A 120 -6.15 -4.17 10.30
CA SER A 120 -5.31 -4.00 11.49
C SER A 120 -6.13 -3.52 12.69
N ASP A 121 -7.07 -2.63 12.43
CA ASP A 121 -7.98 -2.08 13.41
C ASP A 121 -8.98 -3.10 13.97
N LEU A 122 -9.40 -4.08 13.17
CA LEU A 122 -10.22 -5.21 13.64
C LEU A 122 -9.42 -6.15 14.53
N PHE A 123 -8.18 -6.48 14.14
CA PHE A 123 -7.27 -7.25 14.99
C PHE A 123 -6.97 -6.55 16.31
N TYR A 124 -6.78 -5.23 16.29
CA TYR A 124 -6.59 -4.45 17.51
C TYR A 124 -7.79 -4.57 18.47
N LEU A 125 -9.01 -4.45 17.96
CA LEU A 125 -10.22 -4.62 18.78
C LEU A 125 -10.32 -6.04 19.34
N PHE A 126 -10.07 -7.04 18.50
CA PHE A 126 -10.07 -8.44 18.93
C PHE A 126 -9.02 -8.71 20.02
N CYS A 127 -7.82 -8.13 19.90
CA CYS A 127 -6.77 -8.19 20.91
C CYS A 127 -7.23 -7.55 22.23
N LYS A 128 -7.84 -6.36 22.17
CA LYS A 128 -8.39 -5.67 23.35
C LYS A 128 -9.46 -6.53 24.04
N ASP A 129 -10.32 -7.15 23.25
CA ASP A 129 -11.37 -8.04 23.71
C ASP A 129 -10.81 -9.31 24.37
N LEU A 130 -9.72 -9.88 23.83
CA LEU A 130 -9.01 -11.00 24.47
C LEU A 130 -8.39 -10.60 25.81
N LYS A 131 -7.79 -9.41 25.90
CA LYS A 131 -7.27 -8.89 27.19
C LYS A 131 -8.38 -8.73 28.22
N SER A 132 -9.53 -8.20 27.83
CA SER A 132 -10.67 -8.08 28.75
C SER A 132 -11.18 -9.43 29.27
N LEU A 133 -10.99 -10.51 28.51
CA LEU A 133 -11.31 -11.86 28.97
C LEU A 133 -10.34 -12.37 30.03
N GLN A 134 -9.07 -11.95 29.96
CA GLN A 134 -8.09 -12.27 31.01
C GLN A 134 -8.53 -11.64 32.34
N ASP A 135 -9.03 -10.41 32.34
CA ASP A 135 -9.38 -9.70 33.58
C ASP A 135 -10.71 -10.15 34.22
N SER A 136 -11.49 -11.00 33.54
CA SER A 136 -12.83 -11.39 33.98
C SER A 136 -12.96 -12.89 34.22
N VAL A 137 -13.98 -13.29 35.00
CA VAL A 137 -14.31 -14.72 35.17
C VAL A 137 -14.63 -15.33 33.82
N LEU A 138 -13.84 -16.34 33.43
CA LEU A 138 -13.91 -16.90 32.09
C LEU A 138 -15.19 -17.74 31.92
N SER A 139 -16.13 -17.23 31.12
CA SER A 139 -17.32 -18.01 30.76
C SER A 139 -17.13 -18.71 29.40
N PRO A 140 -17.45 -20.01 29.29
CA PRO A 140 -17.32 -20.76 28.03
C PRO A 140 -18.09 -20.12 26.86
N ARG A 141 -19.23 -19.49 27.16
CA ARG A 141 -20.04 -18.78 26.16
C ARG A 141 -19.30 -17.59 25.56
N ARG A 142 -18.62 -16.77 26.38
CA ARG A 142 -17.82 -15.63 25.90
C ARG A 142 -16.62 -16.10 25.09
N LEU A 143 -15.96 -17.16 25.55
CA LEU A 143 -14.83 -17.73 24.81
C LEU A 143 -15.25 -18.28 23.44
N ARG A 144 -16.35 -19.05 23.37
CA ARG A 144 -16.90 -19.57 22.11
C ARG A 144 -17.24 -18.43 21.13
N LYS A 145 -17.77 -17.31 21.63
CA LYS A 145 -17.98 -16.11 20.81
C LYS A 145 -16.67 -15.60 20.21
N ARG A 146 -15.58 -15.55 20.98
CA ARG A 146 -14.26 -15.11 20.46
C ARG A 146 -13.64 -16.09 19.47
N VAL A 147 -13.88 -17.38 19.63
CA VAL A 147 -13.47 -18.39 18.62
C VAL A 147 -14.18 -18.14 17.28
N LEU A 148 -15.48 -17.78 17.33
CA LEU A 148 -16.24 -17.40 16.13
C LEU A 148 -15.70 -16.09 15.53
N ASP A 149 -15.48 -15.06 16.36
CA ASP A 149 -14.89 -13.79 15.90
C ASP A 149 -13.53 -14.02 15.22
N GLN A 150 -12.67 -14.86 15.79
CA GLN A 150 -11.39 -15.23 15.21
C GLN A 150 -11.54 -15.97 13.87
N SER A 151 -12.57 -16.82 13.73
CA SER A 151 -12.89 -17.51 12.47
C SER A 151 -13.26 -16.52 11.37
N VAL A 152 -14.07 -15.52 11.70
CA VAL A 152 -14.43 -14.45 10.76
C VAL A 152 -13.19 -13.65 10.39
N LEU A 153 -12.37 -13.23 11.35
CA LEU A 153 -11.13 -12.49 11.09
C LEU A 153 -10.16 -13.28 10.20
N PHE A 154 -10.05 -14.59 10.41
CA PHE A 154 -9.20 -15.46 9.60
C PHE A 154 -9.69 -15.53 8.15
N GLN A 155 -10.99 -15.68 7.92
CA GLN A 155 -11.56 -15.68 6.56
C GLN A 155 -11.37 -14.32 5.87
N VAL A 156 -11.59 -13.23 6.60
CA VAL A 156 -11.43 -11.87 6.08
C VAL A 156 -9.96 -11.56 5.78
N SER A 157 -9.01 -11.98 6.61
CA SER A 157 -7.57 -11.78 6.34
C SER A 157 -7.12 -12.52 5.08
N HIS A 158 -7.60 -13.75 4.87
CA HIS A 158 -7.29 -14.51 3.66
C HIS A 158 -7.88 -13.86 2.41
N ARG A 159 -9.15 -13.43 2.45
CA ARG A 159 -9.78 -12.71 1.32
C ARG A 159 -9.10 -11.38 1.02
N LEU A 160 -8.64 -10.68 2.07
CA LEU A 160 -7.89 -9.44 1.92
C LEU A 160 -6.56 -9.68 1.22
N GLU A 161 -5.81 -10.70 1.65
CA GLU A 161 -4.55 -11.09 1.01
C GLU A 161 -4.79 -11.50 -0.45
N GLU A 162 -5.79 -12.34 -0.72
CA GLU A 162 -6.17 -12.72 -2.08
C GLU A 162 -6.52 -11.50 -2.94
N ALA A 163 -7.28 -10.54 -2.40
CA ALA A 163 -7.69 -9.33 -3.12
C ALA A 163 -6.50 -8.42 -3.46
N THR A 164 -5.55 -8.28 -2.54
CA THR A 164 -4.56 -7.20 -2.58
C THR A 164 -3.16 -7.66 -3.01
N SER A 165 -2.77 -8.92 -2.75
CA SER A 165 -1.37 -9.37 -2.87
C SER A 165 -0.74 -9.08 -4.24
N VAL A 166 -1.46 -9.41 -5.32
CA VAL A 166 -1.00 -9.16 -6.71
C VAL A 166 -0.93 -7.66 -7.02
N ASN A 167 -1.93 -6.88 -6.60
CA ASN A 167 -1.93 -5.43 -6.82
C ASN A 167 -0.79 -4.75 -6.05
N SER A 168 -0.53 -5.20 -4.82
CA SER A 168 0.54 -4.68 -3.99
C SER A 168 1.93 -5.01 -4.57
N GLY A 169 2.11 -6.20 -5.17
CA GLY A 169 3.34 -6.53 -5.89
C GLY A 169 3.53 -5.73 -7.18
N LEU A 170 2.50 -5.64 -8.02
CA LEU A 170 2.55 -4.80 -9.23
C LEU A 170 2.78 -3.32 -8.89
N PHE A 171 2.18 -2.84 -7.79
CA PHE A 171 2.42 -1.51 -7.25
C PHE A 171 3.90 -1.33 -6.89
N LEU A 172 4.50 -2.22 -6.10
CA LEU A 172 5.92 -2.12 -5.75
C LEU A 172 6.80 -2.09 -7.00
N CYS A 173 6.59 -2.99 -7.96
CA CYS A 173 7.35 -2.99 -9.21
C CYS A 173 7.18 -1.67 -9.99
N SER A 174 5.94 -1.16 -10.07
CA SER A 174 5.61 0.07 -10.78
C SER A 174 6.19 1.33 -10.14
N GLN A 175 6.55 1.30 -8.85
CA GLN A 175 7.13 2.44 -8.13
C GLN A 175 8.65 2.33 -8.05
N ILE A 176 9.18 1.15 -7.78
CA ILE A 176 10.62 0.93 -7.61
C ILE A 176 11.37 1.21 -8.91
N VAL A 177 10.87 0.71 -10.06
CA VAL A 177 11.55 0.92 -11.34
C VAL A 177 11.64 2.41 -11.69
N PRO A 178 10.55 3.21 -11.66
CA PRO A 178 10.66 4.65 -11.86
C PRO A 178 11.52 5.36 -10.83
N MET A 179 11.54 4.93 -9.56
CA MET A 179 12.44 5.53 -8.55
C MET A 179 13.92 5.35 -8.94
N TYR A 180 14.32 4.16 -9.43
CA TYR A 180 15.66 3.94 -9.95
C TYR A 180 15.96 4.81 -11.18
N VAL A 181 15.03 4.88 -12.12
CA VAL A 181 15.18 5.71 -13.33
C VAL A 181 15.34 7.17 -12.95
N SER A 182 14.46 7.69 -12.09
CA SER A 182 14.51 9.08 -11.63
C SER A 182 15.82 9.38 -10.91
N LEU A 183 16.30 8.47 -10.06
CA LEU A 183 17.58 8.63 -9.36
C LEU A 183 18.75 8.65 -10.35
N ALA A 184 18.75 7.72 -11.31
CA ALA A 184 19.76 7.69 -12.37
C ALA A 184 19.74 8.98 -13.20
N THR A 185 18.56 9.49 -13.55
CA THR A 185 18.41 10.78 -14.24
C THR A 185 19.04 11.92 -13.42
N PHE A 186 18.73 12.03 -12.12
CA PHE A 186 19.29 13.12 -11.31
C PHE A 186 20.81 13.04 -11.12
N PHE A 187 21.40 11.84 -11.11
CA PHE A 187 22.85 11.69 -10.95
C PHE A 187 23.63 11.74 -12.26
N LEU A 188 23.08 11.20 -13.36
CA LEU A 188 23.75 11.15 -14.65
C LEU A 188 23.72 12.49 -15.37
N PHE A 189 22.60 13.21 -15.36
CA PHE A 189 22.52 14.51 -16.03
C PHE A 189 23.28 15.58 -15.24
N GLY A 190 24.04 16.42 -15.95
CA GLY A 190 24.65 17.62 -15.36
C GLY A 190 23.60 18.66 -14.96
N ALA A 191 23.97 19.61 -14.08
CA ALA A 191 23.06 20.68 -13.66
C ALA A 191 22.50 21.50 -14.85
N ASN A 192 23.27 21.60 -15.94
CA ASN A 192 22.90 22.32 -17.16
C ASN A 192 22.01 21.50 -18.10
N GLU A 193 21.91 20.18 -17.90
CA GLU A 193 21.16 19.25 -18.76
C GLU A 193 19.79 18.88 -18.16
N LEU A 194 19.58 19.17 -16.87
CA LEU A 194 18.31 18.98 -16.18
C LEU A 194 17.33 20.09 -16.59
N THR A 195 16.62 19.87 -17.67
CA THR A 195 15.55 20.78 -18.11
C THR A 195 14.39 20.79 -17.11
N THR A 196 13.61 21.88 -17.14
CA THR A 196 12.38 21.97 -16.35
C THR A 196 11.40 20.84 -16.67
N ALA A 197 11.32 20.41 -17.94
CA ALA A 197 10.43 19.32 -18.35
C ALA A 197 10.82 17.99 -17.70
N ILE A 198 12.11 17.66 -17.68
CA ILE A 198 12.64 16.43 -17.05
C ILE A 198 12.41 16.45 -15.53
N LEU A 199 12.64 17.58 -14.87
CA LEU A 199 12.45 17.72 -13.44
C LEU A 199 10.98 17.48 -13.05
N TRP A 200 10.05 18.10 -13.76
CA TRP A 200 8.62 17.93 -13.50
C TRP A 200 8.08 16.57 -13.96
N ALA A 201 8.71 15.92 -14.94
CA ALA A 201 8.40 14.53 -15.29
C ALA A 201 8.75 13.53 -14.17
N ASN A 202 9.81 13.79 -13.42
CA ASN A 202 10.28 12.93 -12.34
C ASN A 202 9.70 13.30 -10.97
N ALA A 203 9.19 14.52 -10.79
CA ALA A 203 8.66 14.99 -9.51
C ALA A 203 7.58 14.09 -8.87
N PRO A 204 6.58 13.55 -9.60
CA PRO A 204 5.60 12.63 -9.01
C PRO A 204 6.25 11.37 -8.45
N THR A 205 7.22 10.80 -9.16
CA THR A 205 7.96 9.62 -8.70
C THR A 205 8.75 9.94 -7.43
N ALA A 206 9.48 11.05 -7.41
CA ALA A 206 10.31 11.41 -6.26
C ALA A 206 9.49 11.69 -4.99
N LEU A 207 8.30 12.26 -5.13
CA LEU A 207 7.45 12.65 -3.99
C LEU A 207 6.47 11.54 -3.57
N LEU A 208 5.71 10.99 -4.53
CA LEU A 208 4.62 10.06 -4.24
C LEU A 208 5.11 8.64 -4.02
N ALA A 209 6.09 8.17 -4.79
CA ALA A 209 6.51 6.77 -4.72
C ALA A 209 7.03 6.39 -3.32
N PRO A 210 7.93 7.17 -2.68
CA PRO A 210 8.37 6.89 -1.32
C PRO A 210 7.23 6.91 -0.31
N PHE A 211 6.38 7.93 -0.40
CA PHE A 211 5.24 8.12 0.50
C PHE A 211 4.30 6.91 0.49
N TYR A 212 3.95 6.42 -0.70
CA TYR A 212 3.05 5.29 -0.84
C TYR A 212 3.69 3.95 -0.49
N VAL A 213 4.95 3.71 -0.85
CA VAL A 213 5.68 2.50 -0.46
C VAL A 213 5.78 2.41 1.07
N ILE A 214 6.10 3.51 1.74
CA ILE A 214 6.14 3.57 3.20
C ILE A 214 4.73 3.36 3.77
N GLY A 215 3.74 4.11 3.29
CA GLY A 215 2.38 4.08 3.80
C GLY A 215 1.74 2.69 3.72
N ILE A 216 1.81 2.03 2.56
CA ILE A 216 1.24 0.68 2.40
C ILE A 216 1.96 -0.34 3.27
N THR A 217 3.29 -0.26 3.36
CA THR A 217 4.12 -1.19 4.15
C THR A 217 3.87 -1.01 5.65
N LEU A 218 3.72 0.21 6.13
CA LEU A 218 3.36 0.48 7.53
C LEU A 218 1.94 0.00 7.84
N CYS A 219 0.97 0.22 6.95
CA CYS A 219 -0.39 -0.27 7.15
C CYS A 219 -0.46 -1.80 7.19
N ALA A 220 0.23 -2.47 6.26
CA ALA A 220 0.29 -3.93 6.20
C ALA A 220 1.07 -4.52 7.39
N SER A 221 2.22 -3.94 7.77
CA SER A 221 3.01 -4.42 8.91
C SER A 221 2.28 -4.24 10.25
N ARG A 222 1.41 -3.22 10.37
CA ARG A 222 0.54 -3.05 11.53
C ARG A 222 -0.39 -4.25 11.72
N ILE A 223 -0.87 -4.90 10.66
CA ILE A 223 -1.65 -6.15 10.78
C ILE A 223 -0.81 -7.24 11.44
N SER A 224 0.40 -7.49 10.93
CA SER A 224 1.33 -8.48 11.48
C SER A 224 1.66 -8.22 12.96
N SER A 225 1.86 -6.95 13.33
CA SER A 225 2.06 -6.54 14.72
C SER A 225 0.84 -6.86 15.59
N GLN A 226 -0.38 -6.56 15.13
CA GLN A 226 -1.59 -6.88 15.89
C GLN A 226 -1.85 -8.39 15.99
N ILE A 227 -1.55 -9.17 14.95
CA ILE A 227 -1.60 -10.65 15.01
C ILE A 227 -0.64 -11.17 16.09
N LYS A 228 0.60 -10.66 16.13
CA LYS A 228 1.57 -11.02 17.17
C LYS A 228 1.03 -10.70 18.57
N ASN A 229 0.44 -9.51 18.75
CA ASN A 229 -0.18 -9.12 20.02
C ASN A 229 -1.34 -10.06 20.41
N CYS A 230 -2.18 -10.47 19.46
CA CYS A 230 -3.25 -11.45 19.72
C CYS A 230 -2.67 -12.79 20.19
N ASN A 231 -1.61 -13.28 19.54
CA ASN A 231 -0.96 -14.53 19.91
C ASN A 231 -0.37 -14.48 21.33
N VAL A 232 0.28 -13.37 21.69
CA VAL A 232 0.76 -13.15 23.07
C VAL A 232 -0.39 -13.15 24.07
N CYS A 233 -1.52 -12.49 23.75
CA CYS A 233 -2.68 -12.50 24.63
C CYS A 233 -3.30 -13.90 24.78
N LEU A 234 -3.33 -14.69 23.70
CA LEU A 234 -3.78 -16.08 23.75
C LEU A 234 -2.85 -16.97 24.56
N GLN A 235 -1.53 -16.78 24.46
CA GLN A 235 -0.53 -17.49 25.28
C GLN A 235 -0.73 -17.20 26.77
N ILE A 236 -0.83 -15.92 27.15
CA ILE A 236 -1.08 -15.54 28.55
C ILE A 236 -2.40 -16.13 29.06
N LEU A 237 -3.45 -16.11 28.22
CA LEU A 237 -4.74 -16.70 28.57
C LEU A 237 -4.65 -18.22 28.77
N HIS A 238 -3.91 -18.91 27.89
CA HIS A 238 -3.66 -20.34 27.97
C HIS A 238 -2.91 -20.70 29.26
N ASP A 239 -1.83 -19.99 29.57
CA ASP A 239 -1.02 -20.26 30.75
C ASP A 239 -1.84 -20.07 32.03
N ARG A 240 -2.63 -19.00 32.10
CA ARG A 240 -3.55 -18.78 33.23
C ARG A 240 -4.57 -19.91 33.41
N LEU A 241 -5.08 -20.47 32.30
CA LEU A 241 -6.05 -21.57 32.35
C LEU A 241 -5.45 -22.90 32.78
N ILE A 242 -4.14 -23.10 32.63
CA ILE A 242 -3.45 -24.29 33.13
C ILE A 242 -3.38 -24.28 34.67
N TYR A 243 -3.17 -23.10 35.26
CA TYR A 243 -3.01 -22.95 36.71
C TYR A 243 -4.32 -22.89 37.49
N ASP A 244 -5.44 -22.61 36.81
CA ASP A 244 -6.73 -22.46 37.46
C ASP A 244 -7.45 -23.83 37.55
N THR A 245 -7.50 -24.39 38.76
CA THR A 245 -7.99 -25.76 39.04
C THR A 245 -9.49 -25.94 38.79
N LEU A 246 -10.23 -24.83 38.62
CA LEU A 246 -11.67 -24.83 38.35
C LEU A 246 -12.02 -24.83 36.86
N VAL A 247 -11.01 -24.81 35.99
CA VAL A 247 -11.19 -24.67 34.54
C VAL A 247 -11.62 -25.97 33.90
N LYS A 248 -12.68 -25.90 33.09
CA LYS A 248 -13.17 -27.03 32.30
C LYS A 248 -12.21 -27.34 31.15
N GLY A 249 -11.92 -28.62 30.90
CA GLY A 249 -11.06 -29.04 29.78
C GLY A 249 -11.49 -28.49 28.42
N GLU A 250 -12.80 -28.26 28.22
CA GLU A 250 -13.35 -27.63 27.01
C GLU A 250 -12.81 -26.21 26.75
N THR A 251 -12.69 -25.37 27.79
CA THR A 251 -12.19 -23.99 27.60
C THR A 251 -10.71 -23.97 27.24
N LEU A 252 -9.92 -24.89 27.80
CA LEU A 252 -8.52 -25.05 27.43
C LEU A 252 -8.37 -25.53 25.97
N GLN A 253 -9.19 -26.49 25.54
CA GLN A 253 -9.22 -26.95 24.14
C GLN A 253 -9.58 -25.82 23.17
N LEU A 254 -10.54 -24.96 23.53
CA LEU A 254 -10.92 -23.81 22.70
C LEU A 254 -9.75 -22.83 22.56
N VAL A 255 -9.06 -22.45 23.64
CA VAL A 255 -7.90 -21.56 23.56
C VAL A 255 -6.77 -22.20 22.74
N LYS A 256 -6.50 -23.49 22.93
CA LYS A 256 -5.52 -24.23 22.13
C LYS A 256 -5.89 -24.23 20.64
N ALA A 257 -7.16 -24.40 20.31
CA ALA A 257 -7.65 -24.30 18.94
C ALA A 257 -7.46 -22.90 18.35
N MET A 258 -7.62 -21.84 19.16
CA MET A 258 -7.35 -20.46 18.74
C MET A 258 -5.86 -20.22 18.46
N MET A 259 -4.97 -20.74 19.32
CA MET A 259 -3.52 -20.63 19.16
C MET A 259 -2.98 -21.36 17.93
N ASN A 260 -3.61 -22.50 17.58
CA ASN A 260 -3.20 -23.29 16.41
C ASN A 260 -3.56 -22.63 15.07
N ARG A 261 -4.41 -21.60 15.07
CA ARG A 261 -4.80 -20.89 13.84
C ARG A 261 -3.74 -19.87 13.44
N ARG A 262 -3.16 -20.05 12.25
CA ARG A 262 -2.15 -19.16 11.68
C ARG A 262 -2.81 -18.17 10.73
N PHE A 263 -2.80 -16.89 11.07
CA PHE A 263 -3.22 -15.84 10.13
C PHE A 263 -2.18 -15.65 9.02
N THR A 264 -2.65 -15.23 7.85
CA THR A 264 -1.78 -14.85 6.73
C THR A 264 -1.07 -13.54 7.01
N SER A 265 0.24 -13.52 6.77
CA SER A 265 0.98 -12.26 6.63
C SER A 265 0.59 -11.59 5.33
N MET A 266 0.47 -10.26 5.35
CA MET A 266 0.20 -9.51 4.13
C MET A 266 1.46 -9.46 3.27
N SER A 267 1.34 -9.81 1.99
CA SER A 267 2.48 -9.94 1.10
C SER A 267 2.22 -9.34 -0.28
N ALA A 268 3.29 -9.00 -0.98
CA ALA A 268 3.29 -8.66 -2.39
C ALA A 268 3.58 -9.92 -3.20
N CYS A 269 2.57 -10.35 -3.99
CA CYS A 269 2.59 -11.56 -4.82
C CYS A 269 3.01 -12.84 -4.08
N SER A 270 2.81 -12.95 -2.76
CA SER A 270 3.32 -14.07 -1.95
C SER A 270 4.85 -14.23 -1.93
N VAL A 271 5.59 -13.24 -2.46
CA VAL A 271 7.06 -13.25 -2.49
C VAL A 271 7.62 -12.37 -1.38
N VAL A 272 7.06 -11.17 -1.20
CA VAL A 272 7.62 -10.14 -0.32
C VAL A 272 6.63 -9.81 0.78
N ASN A 273 6.90 -10.21 2.02
CA ASN A 273 6.03 -9.92 3.17
C ASN A 273 6.20 -8.48 3.63
N PHE A 274 5.15 -7.67 3.69
CA PHE A 274 5.26 -6.28 4.12
C PHE A 274 5.74 -6.15 5.58
N THR A 275 7.02 -5.82 5.74
CA THR A 275 7.69 -5.57 7.01
C THR A 275 8.40 -4.22 6.96
N PRO A 276 8.57 -3.52 8.09
CA PRO A 276 9.31 -2.26 8.11
C PRO A 276 10.74 -2.39 7.54
N ASN A 277 11.35 -3.56 7.68
CA ASN A 277 12.68 -3.84 7.15
C ASN A 277 12.76 -3.73 5.62
N ILE A 278 11.68 -4.04 4.89
CA ILE A 278 11.66 -3.88 3.43
C ILE A 278 11.78 -2.42 3.01
N ILE A 279 11.25 -1.49 3.81
CA ILE A 279 11.42 -0.06 3.54
C ILE A 279 12.92 0.26 3.51
N LEU A 280 13.64 -0.17 4.56
CA LEU A 280 15.09 0.01 4.64
C LEU A 280 15.82 -0.72 3.50
N SER A 281 15.39 -1.92 3.12
CA SER A 281 15.99 -2.64 1.99
C SER A 281 15.79 -1.92 0.66
N ILE A 282 14.59 -1.40 0.37
CA ILE A 282 14.29 -0.67 -0.88
C ILE A 282 15.06 0.64 -0.96
N PHE A 283 15.05 1.45 0.11
CA PHE A 283 15.78 2.72 0.11
C PHE A 283 17.29 2.53 0.20
N GLY A 284 17.73 1.51 0.94
CA GLY A 284 19.14 1.10 0.99
C GLY A 284 19.62 0.68 -0.39
N SER A 285 18.85 -0.15 -1.11
CA SER A 285 19.21 -0.55 -2.48
C SER A 285 19.19 0.65 -3.42
N LEU A 286 18.19 1.54 -3.35
CA LEU A 286 18.17 2.79 -4.13
C LEU A 286 19.43 3.62 -3.89
N LEU A 287 19.82 3.83 -2.63
CA LEU A 287 21.03 4.56 -2.28
C LEU A 287 22.30 3.88 -2.81
N THR A 288 22.43 2.57 -2.61
CA THR A 288 23.61 1.81 -3.07
C THR A 288 23.79 1.91 -4.59
N TYR A 289 22.73 1.68 -5.37
CA TYR A 289 22.82 1.82 -6.83
C TYR A 289 23.00 3.27 -7.27
N GLY A 290 22.41 4.23 -6.56
CA GLY A 290 22.65 5.65 -6.80
C GLY A 290 24.13 6.03 -6.65
N LEU A 291 24.75 5.59 -5.55
CA LEU A 291 26.19 5.78 -5.31
C LEU A 291 27.05 5.06 -6.34
N LEU A 292 26.64 3.86 -6.77
CA LEU A 292 27.33 3.11 -7.82
C LEU A 292 27.33 3.89 -9.15
N ILE A 293 26.18 4.45 -9.54
CA ILE A 293 26.03 5.28 -10.74
C ILE A 293 26.93 6.53 -10.66
N LEU A 294 26.97 7.19 -9.50
CA LEU A 294 27.85 8.34 -9.27
C LEU A 294 29.33 7.98 -9.41
N ASN A 295 29.75 6.83 -8.88
CA ASN A 295 31.13 6.36 -8.98
C ASN A 295 31.52 6.06 -10.44
N PHE A 296 30.62 5.43 -11.20
CA PHE A 296 30.86 5.20 -12.63
C PHE A 296 30.96 6.51 -13.41
N LYS A 297 30.15 7.52 -13.09
CA LYS A 297 30.24 8.84 -13.74
C LYS A 297 31.57 9.54 -13.50
N GLN A 298 32.21 9.35 -12.34
CA GLN A 298 33.54 9.94 -12.06
C GLN A 298 34.70 9.22 -12.77
N SER A 299 34.46 8.00 -13.25
CA SER A 299 35.49 7.19 -13.91
C SER A 299 35.57 7.44 -15.44
N TYR A 300 34.67 8.24 -15.99
CA TYR A 300 34.61 8.67 -17.40
C TYR A 300 34.79 10.19 -17.49
#